data_AF-A0A7Y4ZLU5-F1
#
_entry.id   AF-A0A7Y4ZLU5-F1
#
_cell.length_a   1.000
_cell.length_b   1.000
_cell.length_c   1.000
_cell.angle_alpha   90.00
_cell.angle_beta   90.00
_cell.angle_gamma   90.00
#
_symmetry.space_group_name_H-M   'P 1'
#
loop_
_entity.id
_entity.type
_entity.pdbx_description
1 polymer ?
#
loop_
_entity_poly.entity_id
_entity_poly.type
_entity_poly.pdbx_seq_one_letter_code
_entity_poly.pdbx_strand_id
1 'polypeptide(L)'
;MTFESLSKSPWILPGLPWLVLPIVLVLAAKRRGFFRVWGVAFALLIAADAGLNGALTPVKEGTGWATFCGVTFVILGDMRFFLAAEWDGSALSVGRGFVLAWIVPLLSQLFRATVPWVTSSPRATFLTYELLFLGVLTGYAALRVRRMPGAQGDFARKLVRFVGLQYVLWAGLDVILFATRLDVGHGLRLVPDVLYYVLFVPWVLRLVAEAPEPAPASDVRATHA
;
A
#
# COMPACT_ATOMS: atom_id res chain seq x y z
N MET A 1 21.97 -3.25 21.23
CA MET A 1 20.86 -3.51 20.31
C MET A 1 21.02 -2.56 19.13
N THR A 2 21.18 -3.06 17.90
CA THR A 2 21.28 -2.20 16.69
C THR A 2 19.89 -1.88 16.17
N PHE A 3 19.74 -0.78 15.45
CA PHE A 3 18.46 -0.45 14.81
C PHE A 3 18.11 -1.47 13.73
N GLU A 4 19.10 -2.04 13.05
CA GLU A 4 18.90 -3.18 12.17
C GLU A 4 18.26 -4.38 12.91
N SER A 5 18.78 -4.75 14.10
CA SER A 5 18.21 -5.86 14.89
C SER A 5 16.78 -5.58 15.35
N LEU A 6 16.44 -4.31 15.62
CA LEU A 6 15.08 -3.90 15.94
C LEU A 6 14.16 -4.01 14.72
N SER A 7 14.60 -3.58 13.54
CA SER A 7 13.82 -3.68 12.29
C SER A 7 13.49 -5.13 11.90
N LYS A 8 14.35 -6.07 12.29
CA LYS A 8 14.14 -7.53 12.09
C LYS A 8 13.43 -8.20 13.27
N SER A 9 12.86 -7.43 14.20
CA SER A 9 12.18 -8.00 15.36
C SER A 9 10.88 -8.70 14.96
N PRO A 10 10.64 -9.95 15.40
CA PRO A 10 9.38 -10.66 15.15
C PRO A 10 8.19 -9.96 15.80
N TRP A 11 8.43 -9.13 16.83
CA TRP A 11 7.38 -8.33 17.46
C TRP A 11 6.88 -7.22 16.56
N ILE A 12 7.73 -6.70 15.67
CA ILE A 12 7.35 -5.65 14.71
C ILE A 12 6.74 -6.28 13.47
N LEU A 13 7.48 -7.17 12.80
CA LEU A 13 7.01 -7.94 11.66
C LEU A 13 7.28 -9.43 11.88
N PRO A 14 6.25 -10.27 12.10
CA PRO A 14 4.81 -10.02 11.87
C PRO A 14 3.95 -9.62 13.08
N GLY A 15 4.52 -9.51 14.29
CA GLY A 15 3.75 -9.42 15.54
C GLY A 15 2.71 -8.29 15.59
N LEU A 16 3.11 -7.04 15.31
CA LEU A 16 2.21 -5.89 15.36
C LEU A 16 1.04 -6.01 14.37
N PRO A 17 1.23 -6.34 13.08
CA PRO A 17 0.12 -6.56 12.15
C PRO A 17 -0.86 -7.63 12.60
N TRP A 18 -0.36 -8.75 13.15
CA TRP A 18 -1.24 -9.81 13.65
C TRP A 18 -2.03 -9.39 14.90
N LEU A 19 -1.43 -8.62 15.80
CA LEU A 19 -2.12 -8.08 16.98
C LEU A 19 -3.23 -7.10 16.60
N VAL A 20 -3.04 -6.31 15.54
CA VAL A 20 -3.99 -5.29 15.10
C VAL A 20 -5.08 -5.87 14.19
N LEU A 21 -4.82 -7.00 13.53
CA LEU A 21 -5.76 -7.66 12.62
C LEU A 21 -7.18 -7.83 13.19
N PRO A 22 -7.42 -8.38 14.40
CA PRO A 22 -8.77 -8.55 14.93
C PRO A 22 -9.53 -7.22 15.06
N ILE A 23 -8.84 -6.15 15.46
CA ILE A 23 -9.42 -4.81 15.58
C ILE A 23 -9.86 -4.31 14.20
N VAL A 24 -9.00 -4.46 13.20
CA VAL A 24 -9.29 -4.03 11.82
C VAL A 24 -10.43 -4.83 11.22
N LEU A 25 -10.50 -6.14 11.48
CA LEU A 25 -11.62 -6.99 11.03
C LEU A 25 -12.95 -6.53 11.64
N VAL A 26 -12.97 -6.18 12.94
CA VAL A 26 -14.17 -5.61 13.58
C VAL A 26 -14.55 -4.27 12.95
N LEU A 27 -13.57 -3.39 12.68
CA LEU A 27 -13.83 -2.11 12.00
C LEU A 27 -14.36 -2.30 10.57
N ALA A 28 -13.85 -3.29 9.84
CA ALA A 28 -14.30 -3.62 8.49
C ALA A 28 -15.70 -4.23 8.50
N ALA A 29 -16.02 -5.10 9.46
CA ALA A 29 -17.34 -5.70 9.62
C ALA A 29 -18.44 -4.67 9.90
N LYS A 30 -18.10 -3.52 10.49
CA LYS A 30 -19.01 -2.38 10.68
C LYS A 30 -19.26 -1.58 9.40
N ARG A 31 -18.55 -1.87 8.31
CA ARG A 31 -18.78 -1.23 6.99
C ARG A 31 -19.78 -2.02 6.16
N ARG A 32 -20.24 -1.39 5.07
CA ARG A 32 -21.13 -1.99 4.08
C ARG A 32 -20.43 -2.06 2.72
N GLY A 33 -21.10 -2.74 1.79
CA GLY A 33 -20.70 -2.83 0.39
C GLY A 33 -19.23 -3.17 0.16
N PHE A 34 -18.61 -2.39 -0.72
CA PHE A 34 -17.23 -2.54 -1.16
C PHE A 34 -16.23 -2.44 0.00
N PHE A 35 -16.36 -1.44 0.88
CA PHE A 35 -15.36 -1.20 1.92
C PHE A 35 -15.34 -2.25 3.03
N ARG A 36 -16.45 -2.99 3.23
CA ARG A 36 -16.43 -4.19 4.07
C ARG A 36 -15.51 -5.27 3.48
N VAL A 37 -15.74 -5.61 2.21
CA VAL A 37 -14.97 -6.66 1.52
C VAL A 37 -13.52 -6.24 1.35
N TRP A 38 -13.29 -5.02 0.87
CA TRP A 38 -11.96 -4.42 0.74
C TRP A 38 -11.22 -4.41 2.09
N GLY A 39 -11.88 -3.97 3.17
CA GLY A 39 -11.27 -3.89 4.50
C GLY A 39 -10.85 -5.25 5.03
N VAL A 40 -11.71 -6.27 4.91
CA VAL A 40 -11.39 -7.65 5.32
C VAL A 40 -10.27 -8.22 4.46
N ALA A 41 -10.40 -8.14 3.13
CA ALA A 41 -9.43 -8.72 2.20
C ALA A 41 -8.03 -8.15 2.40
N PHE A 42 -7.92 -6.82 2.49
CA PHE A 42 -6.61 -6.17 2.62
C PHE A 42 -6.05 -6.20 4.04
N ALA A 43 -6.87 -6.34 5.09
CA ALA A 43 -6.35 -6.62 6.43
C ALA A 43 -5.71 -8.02 6.49
N LEU A 44 -6.38 -9.03 5.93
CA LEU A 44 -5.84 -10.38 5.83
C LEU A 44 -4.59 -10.43 4.96
N LEU A 45 -4.60 -9.70 3.83
CA LEU A 45 -3.44 -9.60 2.95
C LEU A 45 -2.22 -9.02 3.69
N ILE A 46 -2.38 -7.92 4.42
CA ILE A 46 -1.29 -7.29 5.17
C ILE A 46 -0.74 -8.22 6.25
N ALA A 47 -1.61 -8.95 6.94
CA ALA A 47 -1.19 -9.94 7.93
C ALA A 47 -0.41 -11.11 7.29
N ALA A 48 -0.83 -11.56 6.11
CA ALA A 48 -0.15 -12.58 5.34
C ALA A 48 1.20 -12.08 4.80
N ASP A 49 1.24 -10.86 4.27
CA ASP A 49 2.45 -10.19 3.80
C ASP A 49 3.48 -10.08 4.94
N ALA A 50 3.06 -9.54 6.08
CA ALA A 50 3.90 -9.44 7.27
C ALA A 50 4.43 -10.82 7.71
N GLY A 51 3.61 -11.87 7.63
CA GLY A 51 4.02 -13.24 7.97
C GLY A 51 5.03 -13.85 7.00
N LEU A 52 4.90 -13.56 5.69
CA LEU A 52 5.74 -14.13 4.64
C LEU A 52 6.99 -13.30 4.35
N ASN A 53 7.05 -12.03 4.79
CA ASN A 53 8.21 -11.16 4.66
C ASN A 53 8.86 -10.78 6.00
N GLY A 54 8.24 -11.14 7.13
CA GLY A 54 8.76 -10.85 8.47
C GLY A 54 9.77 -11.87 8.99
N ALA A 55 10.23 -11.66 10.23
CA ALA A 55 11.28 -12.46 10.86
C ALA A 55 10.90 -13.94 11.09
N LEU A 56 9.61 -14.26 11.03
CA LEU A 56 9.06 -15.61 11.19
C LEU A 56 8.69 -16.25 9.84
N THR A 57 9.19 -15.72 8.72
CA THR A 57 8.82 -16.22 7.40
C THR A 57 9.23 -17.70 7.21
N PRO A 58 8.33 -18.54 6.70
CA PRO A 58 8.69 -19.88 6.25
C PRO A 58 9.38 -19.88 4.87
N VAL A 59 9.38 -18.73 4.17
CA VAL A 59 9.90 -18.61 2.81
C VAL A 59 11.39 -18.29 2.86
N LYS A 60 12.21 -19.21 2.33
CA LYS A 60 13.66 -19.04 2.29
C LYS A 60 14.06 -17.94 1.30
N GLU A 61 14.94 -17.05 1.72
CA GLU A 61 15.54 -16.03 0.86
C GLU A 61 16.27 -16.65 -0.35
N GLY A 62 16.34 -15.89 -1.45
CA GLY A 62 17.00 -16.33 -2.69
C GLY A 62 16.22 -17.37 -3.50
N THR A 63 15.06 -17.83 -3.02
CA THR A 63 14.21 -18.76 -3.78
C THR A 63 13.27 -18.04 -4.76
N GLY A 64 12.82 -18.76 -5.79
CA GLY A 64 11.76 -18.28 -6.68
C GLY A 64 10.46 -17.95 -5.93
N TRP A 65 10.18 -18.67 -4.83
CA TRP A 65 9.05 -18.40 -3.94
C TRP A 65 9.15 -17.05 -3.23
N ALA A 66 10.33 -16.69 -2.70
CA ALA A 66 10.53 -15.36 -2.09
C ALA A 66 10.26 -14.23 -3.10
N THR A 67 10.74 -14.41 -4.33
CA THR A 67 10.50 -13.44 -5.41
C THR A 67 9.02 -13.36 -5.78
N PHE A 68 8.35 -14.51 -5.93
CA PHE A 68 6.93 -14.59 -6.27
C PHE A 68 6.06 -13.93 -5.19
N CYS A 69 6.28 -14.26 -3.91
CA CYS A 69 5.56 -13.67 -2.79
C CYS A 69 5.79 -12.15 -2.74
N GLY A 70 7.06 -11.70 -2.83
CA GLY A 70 7.39 -10.28 -2.82
C GLY A 70 6.69 -9.50 -3.93
N VAL A 71 6.76 -9.97 -5.17
CA VAL A 71 6.09 -9.31 -6.32
C VAL A 71 4.57 -9.31 -6.14
N THR A 72 3.99 -10.42 -5.67
CA THR A 72 2.55 -10.55 -5.47
C THR A 72 2.04 -9.56 -4.42
N PHE A 73 2.73 -9.44 -3.27
CA PHE A 73 2.34 -8.50 -2.22
C PHE A 73 2.53 -7.05 -2.61
N VAL A 74 3.54 -6.75 -3.43
CA VAL A 74 3.70 -5.41 -4.01
C VAL A 74 2.50 -5.04 -4.90
N ILE A 75 2.14 -5.91 -5.86
CA ILE A 75 1.00 -5.66 -6.75
C ILE A 75 -0.30 -5.51 -5.95
N LEU A 76 -0.55 -6.41 -5.00
CA LEU A 76 -1.76 -6.37 -4.19
C LEU A 76 -1.77 -5.18 -3.21
N GLY A 77 -0.61 -4.77 -2.71
CA GLY A 77 -0.42 -3.56 -1.90
C GLY A 77 -0.75 -2.28 -2.65
N ASP A 78 -0.36 -2.19 -3.93
CA ASP A 78 -0.72 -1.08 -4.82
C ASP A 78 -2.21 -1.11 -5.16
N MET A 79 -2.73 -2.30 -5.46
CA MET A 79 -4.14 -2.52 -5.78
C MET A 79 -5.04 -2.06 -4.63
N ARG A 80 -4.65 -2.31 -3.38
CA ARG A 80 -5.35 -1.81 -2.20
C ARG A 80 -5.59 -0.31 -2.26
N PHE A 81 -4.55 0.46 -2.57
CA PHE A 81 -4.61 1.92 -2.66
C PHE A 81 -5.46 2.37 -3.85
N PHE A 82 -5.17 1.89 -5.06
CA PHE A 82 -5.85 2.36 -6.26
C PHE A 82 -7.31 1.94 -6.32
N LEU A 83 -7.66 0.75 -5.83
CA LEU A 83 -9.06 0.33 -5.72
C LEU A 83 -9.85 1.24 -4.77
N ALA A 84 -9.27 1.59 -3.61
CA ALA A 84 -9.93 2.51 -2.68
C ALA A 84 -10.07 3.91 -3.29
N ALA A 85 -9.01 4.43 -3.91
CA ALA A 85 -8.99 5.78 -4.47
C ALA A 85 -9.96 5.95 -5.66
N GLU A 86 -10.08 4.94 -6.53
CA GLU A 86 -10.92 5.02 -7.73
C GLU A 86 -12.38 4.68 -7.49
N TRP A 87 -12.72 4.01 -6.37
CA TRP A 87 -14.06 3.49 -6.14
C TRP A 87 -15.15 4.56 -6.23
N ASP A 88 -16.05 4.39 -7.19
CA ASP A 88 -17.22 5.24 -7.43
C ASP A 88 -18.54 4.44 -7.42
N GLY A 89 -18.50 3.17 -7.00
CA GLY A 89 -19.65 2.27 -7.07
C GLY A 89 -19.72 1.40 -8.33
N SER A 90 -18.87 1.64 -9.33
CA SER A 90 -18.91 0.94 -10.62
C SER A 90 -17.83 -0.14 -10.78
N ALA A 91 -18.11 -1.18 -11.57
CA ALA A 91 -17.12 -2.17 -11.98
C ALA A 91 -15.95 -1.55 -12.78
N LEU A 92 -16.21 -0.45 -13.50
CA LEU A 92 -15.18 0.28 -14.23
C LEU A 92 -14.13 0.85 -13.27
N SER A 93 -14.54 1.37 -12.10
CA SER A 93 -13.58 1.85 -11.10
C SER A 93 -12.66 0.74 -10.58
N VAL A 94 -13.18 -0.48 -10.42
CA VAL A 94 -12.38 -1.66 -10.03
C VAL A 94 -11.37 -1.97 -11.14
N GLY A 95 -11.81 -2.00 -12.40
CA GLY A 95 -10.92 -2.21 -13.55
C GLY A 95 -9.83 -1.16 -13.65
N ARG A 96 -10.16 0.13 -13.46
CA ARG A 96 -9.16 1.22 -13.43
C ARG A 96 -8.16 1.03 -12.30
N GLY A 97 -8.64 0.77 -11.08
CA GLY A 97 -7.78 0.56 -9.92
C GLY A 97 -6.84 -0.64 -10.11
N PHE A 98 -7.35 -1.73 -10.70
CA PHE A 98 -6.54 -2.89 -11.07
C PHE A 98 -5.44 -2.52 -12.08
N VAL A 99 -5.79 -1.86 -13.20
CA VAL A 99 -4.80 -1.47 -14.23
C VAL A 99 -3.72 -0.56 -13.64
N LEU A 100 -4.11 0.43 -12.83
CA LEU A 100 -3.16 1.36 -12.20
C LEU A 100 -2.16 0.63 -11.29
N ALA A 101 -2.61 -0.39 -10.55
CA ALA A 101 -1.76 -1.17 -9.66
C ALA A 101 -0.65 -1.95 -10.37
N TRP A 102 -0.80 -2.22 -11.67
CA TRP A 102 0.23 -2.91 -12.45
C TRP A 102 1.29 -1.97 -13.02
N ILE A 103 1.06 -0.66 -13.05
CA ILE A 103 1.99 0.29 -13.68
C ILE A 103 3.36 0.25 -13.00
N VAL A 104 3.41 0.43 -11.68
CA VAL A 104 4.68 0.51 -10.94
C VAL A 104 5.42 -0.84 -10.98
N PRO A 105 4.79 -2.00 -10.73
CA PRO A 105 5.45 -3.30 -10.87
C PRO A 105 6.03 -3.54 -12.27
N LEU A 106 5.28 -3.23 -13.33
CA LEU A 106 5.78 -3.41 -14.70
C LEU A 106 6.96 -2.49 -15.02
N LEU A 107 6.88 -1.22 -14.63
CA LEU A 107 8.00 -0.29 -14.76
C LEU A 107 9.21 -0.75 -13.96
N SER A 108 9.02 -1.20 -12.72
CA SER A 108 10.10 -1.71 -11.88
C SER A 108 10.80 -2.90 -12.52
N GLN A 109 10.06 -3.84 -13.10
CA GLN A 109 10.64 -4.98 -13.83
C GLN A 109 11.42 -4.54 -15.08
N LEU A 110 10.92 -3.55 -15.82
CA LEU A 110 11.65 -2.97 -16.95
C LEU A 110 12.98 -2.34 -16.50
N PHE A 111 12.98 -1.58 -15.40
CA PHE A 111 14.19 -0.98 -14.84
C PHE A 111 15.17 -2.06 -14.35
N ARG A 112 14.68 -3.10 -13.67
CA ARG A 112 15.53 -4.25 -13.27
C ARG A 112 16.18 -4.96 -14.45
N ALA A 113 15.50 -5.03 -15.59
CA ALA A 113 16.02 -5.67 -16.80
C ALA A 113 17.03 -4.80 -17.57
N THR A 114 16.93 -3.47 -17.46
CA THR A 114 17.68 -2.53 -18.31
C THR A 114 18.73 -1.70 -17.57
N VAL A 115 18.64 -1.59 -16.24
CA VAL A 115 19.53 -0.76 -15.42
C VAL A 115 20.24 -1.64 -14.38
N PRO A 116 21.51 -2.05 -14.61
CA PRO A 116 22.22 -3.01 -13.75
C PRO A 116 22.33 -2.59 -12.27
N TRP A 117 22.38 -1.29 -11.99
CA TRP A 117 22.45 -0.81 -10.61
C TRP A 117 21.20 -1.18 -9.80
N VAL A 118 20.03 -1.28 -10.41
CA VAL A 118 18.77 -1.58 -9.71
C VAL A 118 18.81 -2.95 -9.05
N THR A 119 19.47 -3.93 -9.69
CA THR A 119 19.61 -5.30 -9.19
C THR A 119 20.87 -5.52 -8.37
N SER A 120 21.70 -4.50 -8.18
CA SER A 120 22.96 -4.60 -7.41
C SER A 120 22.73 -4.90 -5.93
N SER A 121 21.57 -4.52 -5.39
CA SER A 121 21.17 -4.81 -4.01
C SER A 121 19.65 -4.76 -3.85
N PRO A 122 19.08 -5.46 -2.84
CA PRO A 122 17.66 -5.34 -2.52
C PRO A 122 17.23 -3.89 -2.27
N ARG A 123 18.10 -3.09 -1.62
CA ARG A 123 17.82 -1.69 -1.34
C ARG A 123 17.75 -0.82 -2.59
N ALA A 124 18.63 -1.04 -3.57
CA ALA A 124 18.54 -0.34 -4.85
C ALA A 124 17.25 -0.70 -5.60
N THR A 125 16.81 -1.96 -5.50
CA THR A 125 15.53 -2.42 -6.06
C THR A 125 14.34 -1.72 -5.39
N PHE A 126 14.30 -1.67 -4.05
CA PHE A 126 13.23 -1.00 -3.31
C PHE A 126 13.22 0.51 -3.55
N LEU A 127 14.37 1.19 -3.44
CA LEU A 127 14.45 2.63 -3.73
C LEU A 127 13.96 2.96 -5.14
N THR A 128 14.33 2.16 -6.15
CA THR A 128 13.84 2.35 -7.52
C THR A 128 12.32 2.21 -7.58
N TYR A 129 11.77 1.18 -6.96
CA TYR A 129 10.33 0.97 -6.89
C TYR A 129 9.62 2.14 -6.16
N GLU A 130 10.14 2.58 -5.01
CA GLU A 130 9.57 3.65 -4.21
C GLU A 130 9.54 4.99 -4.98
N LEU A 131 10.61 5.31 -5.71
CA LEU A 131 10.68 6.49 -6.57
C LEU A 131 9.71 6.40 -7.76
N LEU A 132 9.60 5.23 -8.41
CA LEU A 132 8.62 5.00 -9.47
C LEU A 132 7.20 5.17 -8.94
N PHE A 133 6.90 4.62 -7.76
CA PHE A 133 5.59 4.77 -7.13
C PHE A 133 5.29 6.24 -6.83
N LEU A 134 6.24 7.02 -6.29
CA LEU A 134 6.07 8.46 -6.06
C LEU A 134 5.80 9.22 -7.36
N GLY A 135 6.49 8.87 -8.45
CA GLY A 135 6.25 9.44 -9.78
C GLY A 135 4.82 9.15 -10.26
N VAL A 136 4.39 7.88 -10.21
CA VAL A 136 3.03 7.46 -10.58
C VAL A 136 1.99 8.10 -9.68
N LEU A 137 2.21 8.16 -8.37
CA LEU A 137 1.31 8.77 -7.40
C LEU A 137 1.14 10.27 -7.67
N THR A 138 2.22 10.97 -8.01
CA THR A 138 2.19 12.40 -8.37
C THR A 138 1.42 12.61 -9.68
N GLY A 139 1.69 11.79 -10.69
CA GLY A 139 0.94 11.81 -11.95
C GLY A 139 -0.54 11.50 -11.75
N TYR A 140 -0.87 10.49 -10.95
CA TYR A 140 -2.23 10.13 -10.56
C TYR A 140 -2.92 11.30 -9.84
N ALA A 141 -2.25 11.93 -8.89
CA ALA A 141 -2.77 13.10 -8.19
C ALA A 141 -3.09 14.24 -9.17
N ALA A 142 -2.15 14.57 -10.05
CA ALA A 142 -2.23 15.70 -10.97
C ALA A 142 -3.27 15.49 -12.08
N LEU A 143 -3.31 14.30 -12.68
CA LEU A 143 -4.11 14.02 -13.88
C LEU A 143 -5.51 13.50 -13.55
N ARG A 144 -5.66 12.79 -12.43
CA ARG A 144 -6.89 12.06 -12.08
C ARG A 144 -7.57 12.62 -10.85
N VAL A 145 -6.90 12.64 -9.70
CA VAL A 145 -7.52 13.06 -8.41
C VAL A 145 -7.98 14.52 -8.44
N ARG A 146 -7.22 15.42 -9.08
CA ARG A 146 -7.62 16.83 -9.23
C ARG A 146 -8.93 17.03 -10.01
N ARG A 147 -9.34 16.04 -10.81
CA ARG A 147 -10.58 16.08 -11.61
C ARG A 147 -11.74 15.32 -10.96
N MET A 148 -11.52 14.67 -9.81
CA MET A 148 -12.58 13.96 -9.08
C MET A 148 -13.47 14.95 -8.30
N PRO A 149 -14.80 14.87 -8.45
CA PRO A 149 -15.72 15.79 -7.79
C PRO A 149 -15.97 15.41 -6.32
N GLY A 150 -16.33 16.43 -5.53
CA GLY A 150 -16.92 16.28 -4.19
C GLY A 150 -16.15 15.37 -3.23
N ALA A 151 -16.92 14.58 -2.47
CA ALA A 151 -16.42 13.71 -1.42
C ALA A 151 -15.42 12.65 -1.92
N GLN A 152 -15.60 12.15 -3.15
CA GLN A 152 -14.67 11.18 -3.75
C GLN A 152 -13.30 11.82 -3.95
N GLY A 153 -13.25 13.03 -4.52
CA GLY A 153 -12.00 13.76 -4.71
C GLY A 153 -11.31 14.07 -3.38
N ASP A 154 -12.06 14.46 -2.35
CA ASP A 154 -11.51 14.71 -1.01
C ASP A 154 -10.93 13.45 -0.38
N PHE A 155 -11.65 12.33 -0.47
CA PHE A 155 -11.18 11.03 -0.01
C PHE A 155 -9.88 10.62 -0.72
N ALA A 156 -9.86 10.68 -2.06
CA ALA A 156 -8.68 10.33 -2.84
C ALA A 156 -7.49 11.26 -2.56
N ARG A 157 -7.70 12.56 -2.34
CA ARG A 157 -6.64 13.51 -1.94
C ARG A 157 -6.04 13.15 -0.58
N LYS A 158 -6.87 12.85 0.41
CA LYS A 158 -6.39 12.40 1.72
C LYS A 158 -5.56 11.14 1.55
N LEU A 159 -6.08 10.15 0.82
CA LEU A 159 -5.43 8.87 0.60
C LEU A 159 -4.08 9.00 -0.11
N VAL A 160 -4.01 9.82 -1.17
CA VAL A 160 -2.75 10.16 -1.86
C VAL A 160 -1.74 10.78 -0.90
N ARG A 161 -2.14 11.72 -0.04
CA ARG A 161 -1.22 12.36 0.93
C ARG A 161 -0.68 11.34 1.93
N PHE A 162 -1.53 10.47 2.44
CA PHE A 162 -1.15 9.45 3.42
C PHE A 162 -0.19 8.41 2.84
N VAL A 163 -0.45 7.94 1.61
CA VAL A 163 0.47 7.02 0.91
C VAL A 163 1.73 7.73 0.46
N GLY A 164 1.63 8.96 -0.04
CA GLY A 164 2.78 9.76 -0.43
C GLY A 164 3.74 9.97 0.74
N LEU A 165 3.23 10.23 1.94
CA LEU A 165 4.05 10.33 3.15
C LEU A 165 4.84 9.03 3.42
N GLN A 166 4.22 7.86 3.30
CA GLN A 166 4.90 6.57 3.49
C GLN A 166 6.06 6.40 2.52
N TYR A 167 5.79 6.63 1.23
CA TYR A 167 6.79 6.44 0.18
C TYR A 167 7.90 7.51 0.21
N VAL A 168 7.59 8.75 0.58
CA VAL A 168 8.62 9.79 0.81
C VAL A 168 9.52 9.39 1.99
N LEU A 169 8.94 8.86 3.08
CA LEU A 169 9.72 8.39 4.22
C LEU A 169 10.60 7.20 3.84
N TRP A 170 10.07 6.17 3.17
CA TRP A 170 10.87 5.04 2.74
C TRP A 170 12.01 5.45 1.80
N ALA A 171 11.70 6.18 0.71
CA ALA A 171 12.71 6.59 -0.26
C ALA A 171 13.76 7.52 0.36
N GLY A 172 13.32 8.49 1.17
CA GLY A 172 14.21 9.40 1.87
C GLY A 172 15.17 8.68 2.81
N LEU A 173 14.68 7.67 3.54
CA LEU A 173 15.50 6.87 4.43
C LEU A 173 16.48 5.96 3.69
N ASP A 174 16.10 5.40 2.54
CA ASP A 174 17.05 4.65 1.71
C ASP A 174 18.15 5.54 1.13
N VAL A 175 17.82 6.75 0.69
CA VAL A 175 18.83 7.73 0.27
C VAL A 175 19.79 8.07 1.41
N ILE A 176 19.28 8.30 2.63
CA ILE A 176 20.12 8.56 3.80
C ILE A 176 21.02 7.35 4.10
N LEU A 177 20.49 6.13 4.03
CA LEU A 177 21.26 4.90 4.25
C LEU A 177 22.37 4.75 3.21
N PHE A 178 22.10 5.03 1.94
CA PHE A 178 23.12 5.02 0.89
C PHE A 178 24.18 6.10 1.09
N ALA A 179 23.78 7.32 1.45
CA ALA A 179 24.69 8.46 1.57
C ALA A 179 25.55 8.42 2.84
N THR A 180 25.00 7.97 3.96
CA THR A 180 25.62 8.14 5.29
C THR A 180 26.03 6.83 5.95
N ARG A 181 25.46 5.69 5.52
CA ARG A 181 25.63 4.37 6.16
C ARG A 181 25.26 4.34 7.65
N LEU A 182 24.46 5.30 8.13
CA LEU A 182 24.06 5.37 9.53
C LEU A 182 22.97 4.33 9.84
N ASP A 183 23.21 3.50 10.86
CA ASP A 183 22.27 2.46 11.32
C ASP A 183 20.90 3.05 11.74
N VAL A 184 20.85 4.32 12.17
CA VAL A 184 19.60 5.01 12.52
C VAL A 184 18.56 5.00 11.39
N GLY A 185 19.00 4.95 10.12
CA GLY A 185 18.10 4.84 8.98
C GLY A 185 17.24 3.58 9.03
N HIS A 186 17.77 2.46 9.53
CA HIS A 186 17.02 1.22 9.73
C HIS A 186 15.92 1.39 10.78
N GLY A 187 16.20 2.11 11.87
CA GLY A 187 15.25 2.36 12.94
C GLY A 187 14.12 3.29 12.51
N LEU A 188 14.46 4.31 11.72
CA LEU A 188 13.48 5.26 11.18
C LEU A 188 12.54 4.61 10.15
N ARG A 189 12.96 3.55 9.45
CA ARG A 189 12.10 2.81 8.50
C ARG A 189 10.91 2.14 9.19
N LEU A 190 10.98 1.91 10.50
CA LEU A 190 9.85 1.43 11.28
C LEU A 190 8.63 2.34 11.20
N VAL A 191 8.83 3.65 11.00
CA VAL A 191 7.73 4.61 10.90
C VAL A 191 6.87 4.33 9.67
N PRO A 192 7.38 4.38 8.43
CA PRO A 192 6.58 4.03 7.26
C PRO A 192 6.09 2.57 7.28
N ASP A 193 6.84 1.63 7.87
CA ASP A 193 6.37 0.25 8.04
C ASP A 193 5.12 0.17 8.93
N VAL A 194 5.09 0.88 10.06
CA VAL A 194 3.89 0.96 10.92
C VAL A 194 2.75 1.69 10.22
N LEU A 195 3.03 2.77 9.49
CA LEU A 195 2.00 3.47 8.69
C LEU A 195 1.36 2.50 7.68
N TYR A 196 2.16 1.66 7.03
CA TYR A 196 1.71 0.72 5.99
C TYR A 196 1.02 -0.53 6.57
N TYR A 197 1.68 -1.22 7.49
CA TYR A 197 1.24 -2.53 7.99
C TYR A 197 0.20 -2.44 9.11
N VAL A 198 0.16 -1.33 9.85
CA VAL A 198 -0.73 -1.20 11.02
C VAL A 198 -1.83 -0.18 10.77
N LEU A 199 -1.48 1.00 10.23
CA LEU A 199 -2.41 2.13 10.20
C LEU A 199 -3.20 2.27 8.89
N PHE A 200 -2.69 1.78 7.77
CA PHE A 200 -3.28 2.05 6.46
C PHE A 200 -4.77 1.66 6.37
N VAL A 201 -5.11 0.38 6.62
CA VAL A 201 -6.50 -0.10 6.50
C VAL A 201 -7.42 0.57 7.52
N PRO A 202 -7.14 0.60 8.84
CA PRO A 202 -8.04 1.25 9.79
C PRO A 202 -8.22 2.75 9.50
N TRP A 203 -7.17 3.42 9.01
CA TRP A 203 -7.27 4.82 8.60
C TRP A 203 -8.20 5.01 7.40
N VAL A 204 -8.08 4.17 6.36
CA VAL A 204 -9.03 4.19 5.22
C VAL A 204 -10.47 3.92 5.69
N LEU A 205 -10.67 2.90 6.52
CA LEU A 205 -11.99 2.57 7.04
C LEU A 205 -12.58 3.72 7.86
N ARG A 206 -11.75 4.46 8.61
CA ARG A 206 -12.18 5.67 9.31
C ARG A 206 -12.61 6.77 8.33
N LEU A 207 -11.81 7.05 7.29
CA LEU A 207 -12.16 8.07 6.30
C LEU A 207 -13.48 7.78 5.59
N VAL A 208 -13.76 6.51 5.31
CA VAL A 208 -15.04 6.08 4.71
C VAL A 208 -16.20 6.27 5.69
N ALA A 209 -15.98 6.14 7.01
CA ALA A 209 -17.01 6.44 8.01
C ALA A 209 -17.51 7.89 7.95
N GLU A 210 -16.58 8.79 7.62
CA GLU A 210 -16.79 10.23 7.60
C GLU A 210 -17.37 10.69 6.24
N ALA A 211 -17.34 9.84 5.21
CA ALA A 211 -17.86 10.11 3.88
C ALA A 211 -19.18 9.36 3.64
N PRO A 212 -20.24 10.00 3.10
CA PRO A 212 -21.44 9.29 2.68
C PRO A 212 -21.07 8.24 1.61
N GLU A 213 -21.49 6.98 1.76
CA GLU A 213 -21.37 6.01 0.67
C GLU A 213 -22.13 6.56 -0.55
N PRO A 214 -21.56 6.51 -1.76
CA PRO A 214 -22.31 6.83 -2.96
C PRO A 214 -23.53 5.90 -3.04
N ALA A 215 -24.71 6.47 -3.25
CA ALA A 215 -25.94 5.71 -3.38
C ALA A 215 -25.77 4.63 -4.47
N PRO A 216 -26.31 3.42 -4.29
CA PRO A 216 -26.21 2.38 -5.30
C PRO A 216 -26.80 2.87 -6.62
N ALA A 217 -26.13 2.57 -7.73
CA ALA A 217 -26.52 3.01 -9.08
C ALA A 217 -27.94 2.57 -9.49
N SER A 218 -28.56 1.64 -8.76
CA SER A 218 -29.95 1.21 -8.95
C SER A 218 -30.98 2.29 -8.58
N ASP A 219 -30.66 3.24 -7.68
CA ASP A 219 -31.64 4.22 -7.19
C ASP A 219 -31.84 5.40 -8.17
N VAL A 220 -30.89 5.67 -9.06
CA VAL A 220 -30.97 6.79 -10.01
C VAL A 220 -31.94 6.51 -11.16
N ARG A 221 -32.25 5.23 -11.44
CA ARG A 221 -33.22 4.87 -12.50
C ARG A 221 -34.68 4.97 -12.08
N ALA A 222 -34.98 5.10 -10.79
CA ALA A 222 -36.35 5.13 -10.28
C ALA A 222 -36.95 6.55 -10.21
N THR A 223 -36.15 7.61 -10.35
CA THR A 223 -36.61 9.02 -10.26
C THR A 223 -36.94 9.68 -11.60
N HIS A 224 -36.94 8.90 -12.69
CA HIS A 224 -37.26 9.39 -14.05
C HIS A 224 -38.39 8.59 -14.73
N ALA A 225 -39.18 7.85 -13.96
CA ALA A 225 -40.43 7.22 -14.41
C ALA A 225 -41.61 7.94 -13.75
#